data_AF-A0A6I2M3Y7-F1
#
_entry.id   AF-A0A6I2M3Y7-F1
#
_cell.length_a   1.000
_cell.length_b   1.000
_cell.length_c   1.000
_cell.angle_alpha   90.00
_cell.angle_beta   90.00
_cell.angle_gamma   90.00
#
_symmetry.space_group_name_H-M   'P 1'
#
loop_
_entity.id
_entity.type
_entity.pdbx_description
1 polymer ?
#
loop_
_entity_poly.entity_id
_entity_poly.type
_entity_poly.pdbx_seq_one_letter_code
_entity_poly.pdbx_strand_id
1 'polypeptide(L)' 'MSGWPFWLKIFVVAVPFAVTIAAFSHGVMVAAVPGVLVSGWAFHRAFMSDI' A
#
# COMPACT_ATOMS: atom_id res chain seq x y z
N MET A 1 10.75 3.13 -8.91
CA MET A 1 10.74 1.75 -8.37
C MET A 1 11.24 0.73 -9.39
N SER A 2 11.25 1.06 -10.69
CA SER A 2 11.89 0.33 -11.80
C SER A 2 13.03 -0.63 -11.44
N GLY A 3 14.13 -0.14 -10.84
CA GLY A 3 15.30 -0.97 -10.50
C GLY A 3 15.28 -1.67 -9.14
N TRP A 4 14.17 -1.61 -8.39
CA TRP A 4 14.09 -2.24 -7.08
C TRP A 4 13.83 -3.74 -7.23
N PRO A 5 14.45 -4.58 -6.38
CA PRO A 5 14.17 -6.00 -6.39
C PRO A 5 12.71 -6.29 -5.99
N PHE A 6 12.14 -7.35 -6.55
CA PHE A 6 10.71 -7.66 -6.44
C PHE A 6 10.23 -7.81 -4.99
N TRP A 7 11.02 -8.46 -4.13
CA TRP A 7 10.69 -8.61 -2.71
C TRP A 7 10.60 -7.26 -1.99
N LEU A 8 11.48 -6.31 -2.32
CA LEU A 8 11.44 -4.97 -1.73
C LEU A 8 10.19 -4.21 -2.15
N LYS A 9 9.75 -4.35 -3.41
CA LYS A 9 8.47 -3.79 -3.90
C LYS A 9 7.28 -4.35 -3.12
N ILE A 10 7.27 -5.67 -2.88
CA ILE A 10 6.23 -6.32 -2.07
C ILE A 10 6.22 -5.76 -0.64
N PHE A 11 7.39 -5.68 0.01
CA PHE A 11 7.48 -5.17 1.39
C PHE A 11 6.95 -3.74 1.50
N VAL A 12 7.31 -2.86 0.58
CA VAL A 12 6.89 -1.45 0.61
C VAL A 12 5.38 -1.29 0.37
N VAL A 13 4.78 -2.16 -0.45
CA VAL A 13 3.33 -2.16 -0.67
C VAL A 13 2.59 -2.83 0.49
N ALA A 14 3.16 -3.85 1.12
CA ALA A 14 2.53 -4.57 2.23
C ALA A 14 2.30 -3.69 3.47
N VAL A 15 3.21 -2.75 3.75
CA VAL A 15 3.12 -1.83 4.91
C VAL A 15 1.82 -1.01 4.93
N PRO A 16 1.48 -0.22 3.89
CA PRO A 16 0.25 0.57 3.90
C PRO A 16 -1.01 -0.32 3.91
N PHE A 17 -0.97 -1.50 3.27
CA PHE A 17 -2.06 -2.47 3.37
C PHE A 17 -2.27 -2.98 4.80
N ALA A 18 -1.19 -3.35 5.50
CA ALA A 18 -1.26 -3.82 6.88
C ALA A 18 -1.82 -2.74 7.82
N VAL A 19 -1.37 -1.50 7.66
CA VAL A 19 -1.88 -0.34 8.43
C VAL A 19 -3.37 -0.11 8.16
N THR A 20 -3.78 -0.23 6.90
CA THR A 20 -5.19 -0.06 6.50
C THR A 20 -6.08 -1.16 7.09
N ILE A 21 -5.64 -2.42 7.04
CA ILE A 21 -6.34 -3.56 7.64
C ILE A 21 -6.45 -3.38 9.17
N ALA A 22 -5.37 -2.93 9.82
CA ALA A 22 -5.39 -2.62 11.25
C ALA A 22 -6.36 -1.47 11.58
N ALA A 23 -6.44 -0.43 10.74
CA ALA A 23 -7.42 0.65 10.94
C ALA A 23 -8.87 0.13 10.84
N PHE A 24 -9.15 -0.77 9.90
CA PHE A 24 -10.44 -1.44 9.79
C PHE A 24 -10.76 -2.32 11.00
N SER A 25 -9.79 -3.08 11.52
CA SER A 25 -10.02 -3.97 12.67
C SER A 25 -10.34 -3.22 13.96
N HIS A 26 -9.93 -1.96 14.07
CA HIS A 26 -10.24 -1.08 15.22
C HIS A 26 -11.51 -0.23 14.99
N GLY A 27 -12.26 -0.44 13.91
CA GLY A 27 -13.50 0.30 13.62
C GLY A 27 -13.28 1.74 13.16
N VAL A 28 -12.04 2.15 12.85
CA VAL A 28 -11.69 3.52 12.47
C VAL A 28 -11.83 3.70 10.96
N MET A 29 -13.04 3.49 10.44
CA MET A 29 -13.32 3.44 9.00
C MET A 29 -12.93 4.74 8.27
N VAL A 30 -13.13 5.91 8.89
CA VAL A 30 -12.79 7.21 8.29
C VAL A 30 -11.28 7.36 8.11
N ALA A 31 -10.47 6.86 9.06
CA ALA A 31 -9.01 6.86 8.96
C ALA A 31 -8.48 5.77 8.01
N ALA A 32 -9.28 4.74 7.72
CA ALA A 32 -8.90 3.69 6.77
C ALA A 32 -8.99 4.17 5.30
N VAL A 33 -9.85 5.16 4.99
CA VAL A 33 -9.97 5.74 3.63
C VAL A 33 -8.64 6.26 3.07
N PRO A 34 -7.87 7.12 3.77
CA PRO A 34 -6.55 7.52 3.29
C PRO A 34 -5.58 6.33 3.21
N GLY A 35 -5.72 5.32 4.08
CA GLY A 35 -4.94 4.08 4.00
C GLY A 35 -5.15 3.33 2.68
N VAL A 36 -6.40 3.22 2.22
CA VAL A 36 -6.74 2.59 0.92
C VAL A 36 -6.13 3.39 -0.23
N LEU A 37 -6.22 4.72 -0.20
CA LEU A 37 -5.64 5.59 -1.24
C LEU A 37 -4.12 5.46 -1.31
N VAL A 38 -3.44 5.44 -0.15
CA VAL A 38 -1.98 5.24 -0.08
C VAL A 38 -1.59 3.85 -0.57
N SER A 39 -2.37 2.82 -0.24
CA SER A 39 -2.15 1.44 -0.70
C SER A 39 -2.28 1.33 -2.22
N GLY A 40 -3.30 1.96 -2.81
CA GLY A 40 -3.49 2.03 -4.25
C GLY A 40 -2.37 2.79 -4.96
N TRP A 41 -1.94 3.93 -4.41
CA TRP A 41 -0.82 4.70 -4.94
C TRP A 41 0.50 3.91 -4.88
N ALA A 42 0.79 3.26 -3.74
CA ALA A 42 1.99 2.46 -3.56
C ALA A 42 2.02 1.28 -4.54
N PHE A 43 0.88 0.60 -4.73
CA PHE A 43 0.76 -0.49 -5.69
C PHE A 43 0.96 0.00 -7.14
N HIS A 44 0.27 1.08 -7.53
CA HIS A 44 0.41 1.66 -8.86
C HIS A 44 1.86 2.09 -9.12
N ARG A 45 2.51 2.74 -8.14
CA ARG A 45 3.90 3.18 -8.25
C ARG A 45 4.91 2.02 -8.28
N ALA A 46 4.62 0.92 -7.60
CA ALA A 46 5.51 -0.23 -7.53
C ALA A 46 5.44 -1.14 -8.76
N PHE A 47 4.24 -1.31 -9.34
CA PHE A 47 3.98 -2.34 -10.35
C PHE A 47 3.45 -1.81 -11.68
N MET A 48 2.78 -0.66 -11.72
CA MET A 48 2.13 -0.15 -12.94
C MET A 48 2.86 1.02 -13.59
N SER A 49 3.59 1.84 -12.82
CA SER A 49 4.29 3.03 -13.37
C SER A 49 5.59 2.75 -14.16
N ASP A 50 5.89 1.49 -14.44
CA ASP A 50 6.98 1.04 -15.31
C ASP A 50 6.46 0.21 -16.52
N ILE A 51 5.13 0.18 -16.74
CA ILE A 51 4.47 -0.31 -17.97
C ILE A 51 4.32 0.88 -18.93
#